data_AF-W4HGF2-F1
#
_entry.id   AF-W4HGF2-F1
#
_cell.length_a   1.000
_cell.length_b   1.000
_cell.length_c   1.000
_cell.angle_alpha   90.00
_cell.angle_beta   90.00
_cell.angle_gamma   90.00
#
_symmetry.space_group_name_H-M   'P 1'
#
loop_
_entity.id
_entity.type
_entity.pdbx_description
1 polymer ?
#
loop_
_entity_poly.entity_id
_entity_poly.type
_entity_poly.pdbx_seq_one_letter_code
_entity_poly.pdbx_strand_id
1 'polypeptide(L)'
;MIRAIRRPTILGRAAAPVALAALVAGCTMPPDGTNEQDIAAYDSALASIGCNLRTEGDYQAMELQTGLTRQQLADMSAYKVETDAVRRLEGGGFRLVVGPCAPAAPAPADAAPAEAEADSAA
;
A
#
# COMPACT_ATOMS: atom_id res chain seq x y z
N MET A 1 51.39 -40.09 20.96
CA MET A 1 51.14 -38.86 21.76
C MET A 1 49.67 -38.48 21.59
N ILE A 2 48.84 -38.80 22.57
CA ILE A 2 47.38 -38.63 22.55
C ILE A 2 47.04 -37.41 23.40
N ARG A 3 46.52 -36.33 22.80
CA ARG A 3 46.05 -35.15 23.53
C ARG A 3 44.60 -35.37 23.97
N ALA A 4 44.40 -35.46 25.28
CA ALA A 4 43.09 -35.56 25.92
C ALA A 4 42.29 -34.26 25.74
N ILE A 5 41.10 -34.37 25.14
CA ILE A 5 40.11 -33.29 25.09
C ILE A 5 39.14 -33.53 26.25
N ARG A 6 39.24 -32.71 27.30
CA ARG A 6 38.16 -32.55 28.29
C ARG A 6 37.70 -31.10 28.21
N ARG A 7 36.59 -30.85 27.52
CA ARG A 7 35.84 -29.59 27.67
C ARG A 7 34.79 -29.83 28.75
N PRO A 8 34.84 -29.08 29.87
CA PRO A 8 33.89 -29.24 30.95
C PRO A 8 32.52 -28.75 30.52
N THR A 9 31.54 -29.63 30.67
CA THR A 9 30.12 -29.38 30.65
C THR A 9 29.78 -28.38 31.75
N ILE A 10 29.51 -27.11 31.40
CA ILE A 10 28.85 -26.17 32.32
C ILE A 10 27.51 -25.82 31.68
N LEU A 11 26.55 -26.66 32.03
CA LEU A 11 25.11 -26.52 31.84
C LEU A 11 24.63 -25.30 32.64
N GLY A 12 24.79 -24.11 32.06
CA GLY A 12 24.25 -22.86 32.59
C GLY A 12 22.80 -22.70 32.17
N ARG A 13 21.88 -23.00 33.08
CA ARG A 13 20.44 -22.75 32.97
C ARG A 13 20.19 -21.23 32.97
N ALA A 14 20.44 -20.57 31.84
CA ALA A 14 20.04 -19.19 31.63
C ALA A 14 18.53 -19.16 31.34
N ALA A 15 17.75 -18.73 32.32
CA ALA A 15 16.37 -18.31 32.12
C ALA A 15 16.39 -17.10 31.16
N ALA A 16 16.07 -17.33 29.88
CA ALA A 16 15.84 -16.26 28.93
C ALA A 16 14.49 -15.61 29.27
N PRO A 17 14.44 -14.30 29.61
CA PRO A 17 13.16 -13.62 29.73
C PRO A 17 12.52 -13.58 28.34
N VAL A 18 11.27 -14.02 28.31
CA VAL A 18 10.36 -13.93 27.18
C VAL A 18 10.25 -12.46 26.77
N ALA A 19 10.95 -12.07 25.70
CA ALA A 19 10.71 -10.82 25.02
C ALA A 19 9.44 -11.00 24.17
N LEU A 20 8.27 -10.80 24.81
CA LEU A 20 7.02 -10.56 24.10
C LEU A 20 7.17 -9.20 23.39
N ALA A 21 7.75 -9.22 22.20
CA ALA A 21 7.64 -8.09 21.28
C ALA A 21 6.17 -8.02 20.87
N ALA A 22 5.40 -7.19 21.57
CA ALA A 22 4.05 -6.85 21.17
C ALA A 22 4.15 -6.21 19.78
N LEU A 23 3.73 -6.96 18.76
CA LEU A 23 3.47 -6.45 17.42
C LEU A 23 2.37 -5.40 17.57
N VAL A 24 2.77 -4.14 17.73
CA VAL A 24 1.87 -3.01 17.52
C VAL A 24 1.66 -2.93 16.01
N ALA A 25 0.85 -3.84 15.47
CA ALA A 25 0.23 -3.61 14.17
C ALA A 25 -0.55 -2.31 14.34
N GLY A 26 -0.10 -1.24 13.66
CA GLY A 26 -0.71 0.07 13.76
C GLY A 26 -2.18 -0.04 13.34
N CYS A 27 -3.09 -0.07 14.30
CA CYS A 27 -4.52 0.03 14.05
C CYS A 27 -4.81 1.47 13.60
N THR A 28 -4.79 1.72 12.29
CA THR A 28 -5.22 3.00 11.75
C THR A 28 -6.74 3.02 11.79
N MET A 29 -7.31 3.79 12.70
CA MET A 29 -8.75 3.86 12.86
C MET A 29 -9.37 4.64 11.68
N PRO A 30 -10.50 4.18 11.10
CA PRO A 30 -11.20 4.96 10.08
C PRO A 30 -11.58 6.36 10.59
N PRO A 31 -11.72 7.35 9.70
CA PRO A 31 -12.20 8.67 10.05
C PRO A 31 -13.55 8.66 10.80
N ASP A 32 -13.79 9.71 11.59
CA ASP A 32 -15.05 9.87 12.33
C ASP A 32 -16.27 9.78 11.42
N GLY A 33 -17.28 9.04 11.90
CA GLY A 33 -18.52 8.82 11.15
C GLY A 33 -18.37 7.94 9.91
N THR A 34 -17.26 7.22 9.76
CA THR A 34 -17.04 6.21 8.70
C THR A 34 -16.74 4.84 9.28
N ASN A 35 -16.77 3.81 8.44
CA ASN A 35 -16.48 2.43 8.79
C ASN A 35 -15.56 1.76 7.74
N GLU A 36 -15.24 0.49 7.95
CA GLU A 36 -14.38 -0.28 7.04
C GLU A 36 -15.00 -0.50 5.66
N GLN A 37 -16.34 -0.60 5.58
CA GLN A 37 -17.04 -0.71 4.30
C GLN A 37 -16.89 0.59 3.49
N ASP A 38 -16.89 1.75 4.15
CA ASP A 38 -16.69 3.06 3.51
C ASP A 38 -15.28 3.19 2.92
N ILE A 39 -14.26 2.58 3.55
CA ILE A 39 -12.89 2.54 3.02
C ILE A 39 -12.86 1.84 1.66
N ALA A 40 -13.54 0.70 1.54
CA ALA A 40 -13.62 -0.07 0.30
C ALA A 40 -14.50 0.63 -0.75
N ALA A 41 -15.62 1.22 -0.32
CA ALA A 41 -16.51 1.99 -1.19
C ALA A 41 -15.79 3.21 -1.79
N TYR A 42 -14.98 3.90 -0.98
CA TYR A 42 -14.13 5.00 -1.43
C TYR A 42 -13.17 4.58 -2.53
N ASP A 43 -12.45 3.47 -2.35
CA ASP A 43 -11.48 2.99 -3.34
C ASP A 43 -12.16 2.61 -4.66
N SER A 44 -13.30 1.92 -4.56
CA SER A 44 -14.09 1.55 -5.74
C SER A 44 -14.64 2.77 -6.48
N ALA A 45 -15.21 3.74 -5.76
CA ALA A 45 -15.75 4.96 -6.36
C ALA A 45 -14.66 5.84 -6.97
N LEU A 46 -13.50 5.96 -6.31
CA LEU A 46 -12.38 6.73 -6.82
C LEU A 46 -11.79 6.10 -8.08
N ALA A 47 -11.70 4.77 -8.12
CA ALA A 47 -11.33 4.05 -9.34
C ALA A 47 -12.36 4.24 -10.47
N SER A 48 -13.66 4.24 -10.14
CA SER A 48 -14.76 4.45 -11.09
C SER A 48 -14.68 5.81 -11.81
N ILE A 49 -14.26 6.87 -11.11
CA ILE A 49 -14.14 8.23 -11.68
C ILE A 49 -12.78 8.52 -12.34
N GLY A 50 -11.89 7.53 -12.44
CA GLY A 50 -10.58 7.68 -13.10
C GLY A 50 -9.42 7.99 -12.16
N CYS A 51 -9.48 7.48 -10.92
CA CYS A 51 -8.41 7.45 -9.93
C CYS A 51 -7.98 8.78 -9.31
N ASN A 52 -8.54 9.91 -9.74
CA ASN A 52 -8.20 11.24 -9.23
C ASN A 52 -9.41 11.91 -8.60
N LEU A 53 -9.22 12.51 -7.44
CA LEU A 53 -10.21 13.34 -6.74
C LEU A 53 -9.66 14.75 -6.65
N ARG A 54 -10.14 15.67 -7.50
CA ARG A 54 -9.56 17.02 -7.61
C ARG A 54 -10.60 18.11 -7.71
N THR A 55 -11.63 17.91 -8.50
CA THR A 55 -12.65 18.92 -8.80
C THR A 55 -13.90 18.73 -7.96
N GLU A 56 -14.73 19.77 -7.85
CA GLU A 56 -16.03 19.65 -7.17
C GLU A 56 -16.92 18.58 -7.80
N GLY A 57 -16.84 18.40 -9.13
CA GLY A 57 -17.57 17.35 -9.82
C GLY A 57 -17.13 15.95 -9.40
N ASP A 58 -15.83 15.75 -9.16
CA ASP A 58 -15.29 14.48 -8.67
C ASP A 58 -15.83 14.17 -7.27
N TYR A 59 -15.79 15.17 -6.37
CA TYR A 59 -16.35 15.02 -5.02
C TYR A 59 -17.83 14.68 -5.07
N GLN A 60 -18.62 15.40 -5.85
CA GLN A 60 -20.05 15.14 -5.96
C GLN A 60 -20.35 13.74 -6.54
N ALA A 61 -19.57 13.28 -7.52
CA ALA A 61 -19.68 11.93 -8.04
C ALA A 61 -19.33 10.86 -6.98
N MET A 62 -18.35 11.13 -6.12
CA MET A 62 -18.02 10.24 -5.00
C MET A 62 -19.12 10.25 -3.93
N GLU A 63 -19.68 11.40 -3.57
CA GLU A 63 -20.78 11.50 -2.60
C GLU A 63 -21.98 10.66 -3.04
N LEU A 64 -22.33 10.73 -4.34
CA LEU A 64 -23.43 9.94 -4.90
C LEU A 64 -23.18 8.43 -4.91
N GLN A 65 -21.93 8.00 -5.13
CA GLN A 65 -21.59 6.57 -5.19
C GLN A 65 -21.37 5.95 -3.82
N THR A 66 -20.84 6.72 -2.87
CA THR A 66 -20.44 6.21 -1.54
C THR A 66 -21.44 6.55 -0.44
N GLY A 67 -22.26 7.59 -0.63
CA GLY A 67 -23.10 8.15 0.44
C GLY A 67 -22.32 8.99 1.47
N LEU A 68 -21.00 9.12 1.32
CA LEU A 68 -20.17 9.95 2.19
C LEU A 68 -20.36 11.43 1.88
N THR A 69 -20.25 12.27 2.91
CA THR A 69 -20.21 13.73 2.73
C THR A 69 -18.85 14.19 2.22
N ARG A 70 -18.78 15.38 1.62
CA ARG A 70 -17.51 16.00 1.21
C ARG A 70 -16.45 16.03 2.31
N GLN A 71 -16.85 16.31 3.54
CA GLN A 71 -15.94 16.34 4.68
C GLN A 71 -15.37 14.94 4.95
N GLN A 72 -16.24 13.92 5.01
CA GLN A 72 -15.81 12.53 5.18
C GLN A 72 -14.92 12.05 4.02
N LEU A 73 -15.18 12.48 2.79
CA LEU A 73 -14.31 12.17 1.64
C LEU A 73 -12.93 12.82 1.79
N ALA A 74 -12.86 14.06 2.28
CA ALA A 74 -11.59 14.74 2.56
C ALA A 74 -10.82 14.05 3.70
N ASP A 75 -11.51 13.68 4.78
CA ASP A 75 -10.90 12.99 5.92
C ASP A 75 -10.43 11.58 5.54
N MET A 76 -11.23 10.86 4.73
CA MET A 76 -10.83 9.58 4.14
C MET A 76 -9.63 9.71 3.21
N SER A 77 -9.55 10.80 2.43
CA SER A 77 -8.38 11.08 1.60
C SER A 77 -7.13 11.28 2.45
N ALA A 78 -7.23 12.03 3.56
CA ALA A 78 -6.12 12.26 4.48
C ALA A 78 -5.67 10.95 5.15
N TYR A 79 -6.61 10.17 5.67
CA TYR A 79 -6.37 8.84 6.22
C TYR A 79 -5.68 7.91 5.20
N LYS A 80 -6.11 7.94 3.93
CA LYS A 80 -5.49 7.14 2.87
C LYS A 80 -4.12 7.64 2.43
N VAL A 81 -3.78 8.90 2.69
CA VAL A 81 -2.41 9.41 2.52
C VAL A 81 -1.51 8.87 3.62
N GLU A 82 -1.97 8.83 4.86
CA GLU A 82 -1.21 8.31 6.00
C GLU A 82 -0.94 6.80 5.90
N THR A 83 -1.79 6.08 5.17
CA THR A 83 -1.66 4.64 4.90
C THR A 83 -1.06 4.33 3.53
N ASP A 84 -0.47 5.31 2.85
CA ASP A 84 0.17 5.20 1.54
C ASP A 84 -0.72 4.68 0.39
N ALA A 85 -2.04 4.59 0.59
CA ALA A 85 -3.00 4.16 -0.42
C ALA A 85 -3.35 5.26 -1.43
N VAL A 86 -3.18 6.53 -1.04
CA VAL A 86 -3.48 7.72 -1.82
C VAL A 86 -2.29 8.69 -1.78
N ARG A 87 -2.03 9.37 -2.89
CA ARG A 87 -0.98 10.40 -3.02
C ARG A 87 -1.60 11.76 -3.31
N ARG A 88 -1.01 12.81 -2.75
CA ARG A 88 -1.39 14.19 -3.11
C ARG A 88 -0.87 14.54 -4.50
N LEU A 89 -1.69 15.22 -5.29
CA LEU A 89 -1.32 15.69 -6.63
C LEU A 89 -0.70 17.09 -6.57
N GLU A 90 0.22 17.37 -7.48
CA GLU A 90 0.67 18.73 -7.73
C GLU A 90 -0.49 19.57 -8.28
N GLY A 91 -0.70 20.77 -7.72
CA GLY A 91 -1.88 21.59 -8.03
C GLY A 91 -3.15 21.21 -7.24
N GLY A 92 -3.06 20.27 -6.30
CA GLY A 92 -4.14 19.91 -5.39
C GLY A 92 -4.94 18.67 -5.82
N GLY A 93 -5.65 18.11 -4.85
CA GLY A 93 -6.37 16.85 -5.00
C GLY A 93 -5.53 15.62 -4.66
N PHE A 94 -6.09 14.46 -4.95
CA PHE A 94 -5.62 13.15 -4.51
C PHE A 94 -5.67 12.14 -5.64
N ARG A 95 -4.76 11.18 -5.63
CA ARG A 95 -4.74 10.04 -6.55
C ARG A 95 -4.65 8.72 -5.80
N LEU A 96 -5.55 7.80 -6.10
CA LEU A 96 -5.45 6.41 -5.63
C LEU A 96 -4.23 5.75 -6.29
N VAL A 97 -3.38 5.07 -5.50
CA VAL A 97 -2.16 4.41 -5.99
C VAL A 97 -2.12 2.91 -5.69
N VAL A 98 -3.27 2.35 -5.31
CA VAL A 98 -3.46 0.92 -5.03
C VAL A 98 -4.58 0.35 -5.89
N GLY A 99 -4.70 -0.98 -5.89
CA GLY A 99 -5.77 -1.68 -6.58
C GLY A 99 -5.80 -1.37 -8.08
N PRO A 100 -6.97 -1.06 -8.67
CA PRO A 100 -7.10 -0.75 -10.10
C PRO A 100 -6.31 0.49 -10.55
N CYS A 101 -5.93 1.35 -9.59
CA CYS A 101 -5.24 2.61 -9.85
C CYS A 101 -3.73 2.54 -9.55
N ALA A 102 -3.21 1.35 -9.20
CA ALA A 102 -1.79 1.15 -9.00
C ALA A 102 -0.98 1.54 -10.25
N PRO A 103 0.21 2.15 -10.10
CA PRO A 103 1.07 2.41 -11.23
C PRO A 103 1.45 1.10 -11.92
N ALA A 104 1.50 1.11 -13.25
CA ALA A 104 2.03 -0.03 -13.99
C ALA A 104 3.44 -0.34 -13.49
N ALA A 105 3.74 -1.62 -13.28
CA ALA A 105 5.10 -2.03 -12.97
C ALA A 105 6.01 -1.51 -14.08
N PRO A 106 7.14 -0.87 -13.75
CA PRO A 106 8.08 -0.47 -14.79
C PRO A 106 8.46 -1.71 -15.59
N ALA A 107 8.33 -1.65 -16.91
CA ALA A 107 8.88 -2.68 -17.78
C ALA A 107 10.36 -2.85 -17.42
N PRO A 108 10.90 -4.08 -17.34
CA PRO A 108 12.30 -4.28 -17.01
C PRO A 108 13.13 -3.50 -18.03
N ALA A 109 13.90 -2.52 -17.53
CA ALA A 109 14.66 -1.56 -18.32
C ALA A 109 15.81 -2.18 -19.14
N ASP A 110 15.93 -3.52 -19.13
CA ASP A 110 16.97 -4.27 -19.82
C ASP A 110 16.41 -5.30 -20.82
N ALA A 111 15.13 -5.25 -21.16
CA ALA A 111 14.67 -5.89 -22.41
C ALA A 111 15.15 -5.03 -23.59
N ALA A 112 16.43 -5.19 -23.93
CA ALA A 112 16.96 -4.82 -25.23
C ALA A 112 15.95 -5.23 -26.31
N PRO A 113 15.74 -4.42 -27.37
CA PRO A 113 14.91 -4.83 -28.48
C PRO A 113 15.51 -6.13 -29.04
N ALA A 114 14.80 -7.23 -28.85
CA ALA A 114 15.02 -8.42 -29.66
C ALA A 114 14.73 -7.99 -31.09
N GLU A 115 15.82 -7.82 -31.81
CA GLU A 115 15.97 -7.57 -33.23
C GLU A 115 14.79 -8.12 -34.03
N ALA A 116 14.05 -7.20 -34.64
CA ALA A 116 13.41 -7.51 -35.90
C ALA A 116 14.51 -7.77 -36.95
N GLU A 117 14.21 -8.67 -37.88
CA GLU A 117 14.85 -8.83 -39.21
C GLU A 117 16.21 -9.55 -39.29
N ALA A 118 16.16 -10.86 -39.57
CA ALA A 118 16.89 -11.50 -40.68
C ALA A 118 16.58 -13.00 -40.78
N ASP A 119 15.65 -13.40 -41.65
CA ASP A 119 15.82 -14.59 -42.52
C ASP A 119 14.81 -14.53 -43.67
N SER A 120 15.17 -13.73 -44.68
CA SER A 120 14.68 -13.87 -46.05
C SER A 120 15.88 -13.68 -46.94
N ALA A 121 16.62 -14.77 -47.13
CA ALA A 121 17.63 -14.91 -48.16
C ALA A 121 17.72 -16.38 -48.60
N ALA A 122 17.51 -16.57 -49.92
CA ALA A 122 17.70 -17.78 -50.75
C ALA A 122 16.56 -18.80 -50.84
#